data_AF-W0EG84-F1
#
_entry.id   AF-W0EG84-F1
#
_cell.length_a   1.000
_cell.length_b   1.000
_cell.length_c   1.000
_cell.angle_alpha   90.00
_cell.angle_beta   90.00
_cell.angle_gamma   90.00
#
_symmetry.space_group_name_H-M   'P 1'
#
loop_
_entity.id
_entity.type
_entity.pdbx_description
1 polymer ?
#
loop_
_entity_poly.entity_id
_entity_poly.type
_entity_poly.pdbx_seq_one_letter_code
_entity_poly.pdbx_strand_id
1 'polypeptide(L)'
;METYFKENTDVQAWVDLLIEKIFTVCLLNGSDADSEFSRGRQAANRIAGILQGLSDFPEDTLKEGIRQLVEQRLPDPRVIDNFPQFYRLMEDMIKSGLPNVQTSEVESDIPDSALSEETPSSKIKLTRRPEKTENYSQVIIPEVAVFDNENCVAINVFAGFSPLTPPNEPIPSILPEPKIASSEAGLTLIETEIPPKIERVKSYPVEGEQLLMILKKLYPEMQPLWNINIDEIPIFIQIDNLAFLISKENFSETEDMKKRLEKQGLTVIICQQEDLFYSRRLERFIRQALRKSVNAKTSSSFLS
;
A
#
# COMPACT_ATOMS: atom_id res chain seq x y z
N MET A 1 -19.92 -11.00 23.16
CA MET A 1 -19.22 -11.50 21.95
C MET A 1 -17.78 -11.02 21.87
N GLU A 2 -17.42 -9.79 22.29
CA GLU A 2 -16.04 -9.26 22.20
C GLU A 2 -14.93 -10.17 22.75
N THR A 3 -15.12 -10.81 23.90
CA THR A 3 -14.07 -11.62 24.54
C THR A 3 -13.79 -12.92 23.79
N TYR A 4 -14.76 -13.44 23.04
CA TYR A 4 -14.62 -14.73 22.35
C TYR A 4 -13.85 -14.63 21.03
N PHE A 5 -13.89 -13.47 20.36
CA PHE A 5 -13.34 -13.33 19.00
C PHE A 5 -12.05 -12.53 18.91
N LYS A 6 -11.61 -11.90 20.02
CA LYS A 6 -10.32 -11.20 20.08
C LYS A 6 -9.11 -12.12 19.87
N GLU A 7 -9.27 -13.42 20.10
CA GLU A 7 -8.20 -14.40 19.95
C GLU A 7 -8.26 -15.16 18.63
N ASN A 8 -9.37 -15.06 17.88
CA ASN A 8 -9.52 -15.76 16.61
C ASN A 8 -8.95 -14.91 15.46
N THR A 9 -7.70 -15.18 15.10
CA THR A 9 -6.96 -14.50 14.02
C THR A 9 -7.64 -14.63 12.66
N ASP A 10 -8.31 -15.76 12.42
CA ASP A 10 -8.96 -16.03 11.13
C ASP A 10 -10.19 -15.16 10.95
N VAL A 11 -11.04 -15.06 11.98
CA VAL A 11 -12.20 -14.16 11.97
C VAL A 11 -11.76 -12.72 11.76
N GLN A 12 -10.67 -12.29 12.42
CA GLN A 12 -10.15 -10.93 12.25
C GLN A 12 -9.67 -10.67 10.83
N ALA A 13 -8.92 -11.59 10.22
CA ALA A 13 -8.47 -11.45 8.84
C ALA A 13 -9.64 -11.31 7.85
N TRP A 14 -10.71 -12.10 8.03
CA TRP A 14 -11.91 -11.99 7.20
C TRP A 14 -12.70 -10.71 7.43
N VAL A 15 -12.77 -10.22 8.68
CA VAL A 15 -13.40 -8.93 9.00
C VAL A 15 -12.61 -7.78 8.38
N ASP A 16 -11.29 -7.80 8.48
CA ASP A 16 -10.42 -6.78 7.87
C ASP A 16 -10.56 -6.78 6.35
N LEU A 17 -10.61 -7.97 5.73
CA LEU A 17 -10.87 -8.10 4.30
C LEU A 17 -12.25 -7.54 3.92
N LEU A 18 -13.30 -7.85 4.69
CA LEU A 18 -14.63 -7.32 4.44
C LEU A 18 -14.64 -5.78 4.48
N ILE A 19 -14.00 -5.18 5.49
CA ILE A 19 -13.87 -3.72 5.62
C ILE A 19 -13.13 -3.14 4.42
N GLU A 20 -12.00 -3.73 4.03
CA GLU A 20 -11.24 -3.32 2.86
C GLU A 20 -12.12 -3.31 1.60
N LYS A 21 -12.87 -4.40 1.36
CA LYS A 21 -13.73 -4.50 0.18
C LYS A 21 -14.88 -3.49 0.20
N ILE A 22 -15.46 -3.19 1.35
CA ILE A 22 -16.47 -2.12 1.46
C ILE A 22 -15.88 -0.78 1.05
N PHE A 23 -14.70 -0.41 1.56
CA PHE A 23 -14.03 0.84 1.17
C PHE A 23 -13.65 0.87 -0.30
N THR A 24 -13.12 -0.23 -0.84
CA THR A 24 -12.75 -0.33 -2.26
C THR A 24 -13.99 -0.16 -3.14
N VAL A 25 -15.12 -0.78 -2.82
CA VAL A 25 -16.37 -0.58 -3.58
C VAL A 25 -16.88 0.86 -3.48
N CYS A 26 -16.70 1.54 -2.34
CA CYS A 26 -17.03 2.96 -2.21
C CYS A 26 -16.16 3.86 -3.11
N LEU A 27 -14.98 3.41 -3.53
CA LEU A 27 -14.02 4.16 -4.33
C LEU A 27 -14.09 3.85 -5.84
N LEU A 28 -14.57 2.67 -6.20
CA LEU A 28 -14.66 2.19 -7.57
C LEU A 28 -16.03 2.47 -8.20
N ASN A 29 -16.10 2.38 -9.53
CA ASN A 29 -17.34 2.45 -10.29
C ASN A 29 -17.38 1.32 -11.33
N GLY A 30 -18.58 0.90 -11.74
CA GLY A 30 -18.77 -0.07 -12.81
C GLY A 30 -18.33 -1.49 -12.44
N SER A 31 -17.82 -2.24 -13.42
CA SER A 31 -17.51 -3.68 -13.28
C SER A 31 -16.52 -4.01 -12.19
N ASP A 32 -15.56 -3.12 -11.91
CA ASP A 32 -14.55 -3.35 -10.89
C ASP A 32 -15.18 -3.35 -9.49
N ALA A 33 -16.17 -2.47 -9.28
CA ALA A 33 -16.93 -2.42 -8.03
C ALA A 33 -17.75 -3.70 -7.82
N ASP A 34 -18.35 -4.27 -8.87
CA ASP A 34 -19.11 -5.52 -8.77
C ASP A 34 -18.22 -6.71 -8.38
N SER A 35 -17.00 -6.76 -8.93
CA SER A 35 -16.03 -7.82 -8.61
C SER A 35 -15.58 -7.76 -7.15
N GLU A 36 -15.30 -6.56 -6.63
CA GLU A 36 -14.91 -6.33 -5.24
C GLU A 36 -16.11 -6.53 -4.31
N PHE A 37 -17.32 -6.18 -4.73
CA PHE A 37 -18.55 -6.47 -3.99
C PHE A 37 -18.75 -7.97 -3.82
N SER A 38 -18.53 -8.75 -4.89
CA SER A 38 -18.62 -10.22 -4.80
C SER A 38 -17.58 -10.81 -3.85
N ARG A 39 -16.36 -10.27 -3.80
CA ARG A 39 -15.34 -10.66 -2.81
C ARG A 39 -15.75 -10.30 -1.39
N GLY A 40 -16.34 -9.13 -1.18
CA GLY A 40 -16.92 -8.72 0.11
C GLY A 40 -18.01 -9.68 0.59
N ARG A 41 -18.92 -10.09 -0.29
CA ARG A 41 -19.94 -11.12 0.03
C ARG A 41 -19.31 -12.45 0.46
N GLN A 42 -18.27 -12.90 -0.24
CA GLN A 42 -17.56 -14.13 0.13
C GLN A 42 -16.90 -14.03 1.51
N ALA A 43 -16.30 -12.88 1.83
CA ALA A 43 -15.76 -12.64 3.17
C ALA A 43 -16.86 -12.73 4.24
N ALA A 44 -18.02 -12.07 4.02
CA ALA A 44 -19.17 -12.19 4.92
C ALA A 44 -19.67 -13.62 5.07
N ASN A 45 -19.72 -14.40 3.98
CA ASN A 45 -20.08 -15.82 4.00
C ASN A 45 -19.11 -16.66 4.84
N ARG A 46 -17.80 -16.40 4.74
CA ARG A 46 -16.78 -17.10 5.52
C ARG A 46 -16.91 -16.79 7.01
N ILE A 47 -17.13 -15.52 7.38
CA ILE A 47 -17.38 -15.14 8.78
C ILE A 47 -18.64 -15.85 9.29
N ALA A 48 -19.71 -15.84 8.50
CA ALA A 48 -20.96 -16.52 8.83
C ALA A 48 -20.76 -18.01 9.11
N GLY A 49 -20.01 -18.72 8.25
CA GLY A 49 -19.72 -20.14 8.41
C GLY A 49 -18.90 -20.45 9.67
N ILE A 50 -17.92 -19.61 10.01
CA ILE A 50 -17.13 -19.77 11.25
C ILE A 50 -18.03 -19.60 12.47
N LEU A 51 -18.88 -18.57 12.48
CA LEU A 51 -19.80 -18.30 13.59
C LEU A 51 -20.85 -19.42 13.76
N GLN A 52 -21.39 -19.93 12.65
CA GLN A 52 -22.31 -21.09 12.66
C GLN A 52 -21.62 -22.37 13.16
N GLY A 53 -20.32 -22.54 12.88
CA GLY A 53 -19.55 -23.67 13.42
C GLY A 53 -19.42 -23.66 14.95
N LEU A 54 -19.62 -22.51 15.59
CA LEU A 54 -19.56 -22.35 17.06
C LEU A 54 -20.94 -22.52 17.71
N SER A 55 -22.00 -22.10 17.03
CA SER A 55 -23.38 -22.19 17.53
C SER A 55 -24.39 -22.05 16.40
N ASP A 56 -25.57 -22.64 16.59
CA ASP A 56 -26.70 -22.54 15.66
C ASP A 56 -27.41 -21.18 15.82
N PHE A 57 -26.75 -20.10 15.41
CA PHE A 57 -27.32 -18.76 15.46
C PHE A 57 -28.40 -18.57 14.39
N PRO A 58 -29.57 -17.97 14.74
CA PRO A 58 -30.53 -17.49 13.76
C PRO A 58 -29.88 -16.49 12.79
N GLU A 59 -30.36 -16.45 11.55
CA GLU A 59 -29.82 -15.57 10.49
C GLU A 59 -29.74 -14.10 10.93
N ASP A 60 -30.80 -13.57 11.55
CA ASP A 60 -30.81 -12.18 12.06
C ASP A 60 -29.73 -11.93 13.11
N THR A 61 -29.50 -12.91 13.99
CA THR A 61 -28.46 -12.81 15.03
C THR A 61 -27.08 -12.89 14.41
N LEU A 62 -26.92 -13.73 13.40
CA LEU A 62 -25.67 -13.88 12.66
C LEU A 62 -25.31 -12.60 11.91
N LYS A 63 -26.28 -12.03 11.20
CA LYS A 63 -26.15 -10.75 10.50
C LYS A 63 -25.73 -9.63 11.44
N GLU A 64 -26.42 -9.49 12.56
CA GLU A 64 -26.10 -8.49 13.58
C GLU A 64 -24.72 -8.74 14.22
N GLY A 65 -24.36 -9.99 14.46
CA GLY A 65 -23.04 -10.36 14.96
C GLY A 65 -21.91 -9.96 14.00
N ILE A 66 -22.05 -10.25 12.70
CA ILE A 66 -21.07 -9.85 11.68
C ILE A 66 -20.97 -8.33 11.60
N ARG A 67 -22.12 -7.63 11.61
CA ARG A 67 -22.15 -6.17 11.62
C ARG A 67 -21.38 -5.59 12.80
N GLN A 68 -21.60 -6.10 14.01
CA GLN A 68 -20.88 -5.66 15.20
C GLN A 68 -19.37 -5.91 15.11
N LEU A 69 -18.95 -7.06 14.57
CA LEU A 69 -17.54 -7.36 14.35
C LEU A 69 -16.89 -6.35 13.39
N VAL A 70 -17.58 -5.99 12.32
CA VAL A 70 -17.12 -4.97 11.38
C VAL A 70 -17.04 -3.60 12.06
N GLU A 71 -18.11 -3.17 12.74
CA GLU A 71 -18.19 -1.86 13.41
C GLU A 71 -17.06 -1.65 14.44
N GLN A 72 -16.62 -2.72 15.12
CA GLN A 72 -15.52 -2.67 16.09
C GLN A 72 -14.14 -2.38 15.47
N ARG A 73 -13.97 -2.64 14.17
CA ARG A 73 -12.69 -2.51 13.47
C ARG A 73 -12.65 -1.33 12.50
N LEU A 74 -13.72 -0.54 12.45
CA LEU A 74 -13.78 0.62 11.57
C LEU A 74 -12.77 1.70 11.99
N PRO A 75 -12.26 2.49 11.03
CA PRO A 75 -11.43 3.66 11.33
C PRO A 75 -12.24 4.74 12.05
N ASP A 76 -11.58 5.86 12.42
CA ASP A 76 -12.24 7.03 13.03
C ASP A 76 -13.51 7.41 12.22
N PRO A 77 -14.66 7.67 12.88
CA PRO A 77 -15.93 7.98 12.21
C PRO A 77 -15.81 9.09 11.16
N ARG A 78 -14.91 10.06 11.37
CA ARG A 78 -14.64 11.14 10.41
C ARG A 78 -14.11 10.65 9.07
N VAL A 79 -13.48 9.48 9.01
CA VAL A 79 -13.07 8.83 7.76
C VAL A 79 -14.28 8.25 7.05
N ILE A 80 -15.15 7.56 7.79
CA ILE A 80 -16.36 6.90 7.30
C ILE A 80 -17.35 7.92 6.73
N ASP A 81 -17.48 9.09 7.36
CA ASP A 81 -18.36 10.17 6.92
C ASP A 81 -18.04 10.69 5.50
N ASN A 82 -16.84 10.44 4.97
CA ASN A 82 -16.49 10.75 3.58
C ASN A 82 -17.11 9.77 2.57
N PHE A 83 -17.73 8.68 3.05
CA PHE A 83 -18.29 7.60 2.24
C PHE A 83 -19.76 7.39 2.60
N PRO A 84 -20.69 8.21 2.07
CA PRO A 84 -22.10 8.18 2.47
C PRO A 84 -22.82 6.85 2.19
N GLN A 85 -22.26 6.00 1.31
CA GLN A 85 -22.80 4.69 0.99
C GLN A 85 -22.25 3.56 1.87
N PHE A 86 -21.28 3.83 2.75
CA PHE A 86 -20.53 2.81 3.48
C PHE A 86 -21.42 1.84 4.24
N TYR A 87 -22.27 2.35 5.14
CA TYR A 87 -23.15 1.50 5.97
C TYR A 87 -24.16 0.71 5.15
N ARG A 88 -24.67 1.31 4.05
CA ARG A 88 -25.58 0.62 3.14
C ARG A 88 -24.87 -0.53 2.43
N LEU A 89 -23.67 -0.28 1.89
CA LEU A 89 -22.89 -1.31 1.20
C LEU A 89 -22.45 -2.43 2.14
N MET A 90 -22.05 -2.10 3.36
CA MET A 90 -21.76 -3.07 4.42
C MET A 90 -22.97 -3.98 4.66
N GLU A 91 -24.15 -3.39 4.88
CA GLU A 91 -25.39 -4.13 5.10
C GLU A 91 -25.77 -5.01 3.91
N ASP A 92 -25.65 -4.48 2.69
CA ASP A 92 -25.94 -5.20 1.44
C ASP A 92 -24.96 -6.38 1.24
N MET A 93 -23.67 -6.20 1.50
CA MET A 93 -22.65 -7.26 1.40
C MET A 93 -22.86 -8.35 2.46
N ILE A 94 -23.16 -7.99 3.71
CA ILE A 94 -23.44 -8.95 4.78
C ILE A 94 -24.71 -9.74 4.44
N LYS A 95 -25.80 -9.04 4.10
CA LYS A 95 -27.08 -9.67 3.75
C LYS A 95 -26.96 -10.64 2.59
N SER A 96 -26.24 -10.25 1.54
CA SER A 96 -26.09 -11.09 0.34
C SER A 96 -25.00 -12.17 0.45
N GLY A 97 -24.13 -12.09 1.46
CA GLY A 97 -23.14 -13.11 1.79
C GLY A 97 -23.65 -14.20 2.73
N LEU A 98 -24.75 -13.96 3.43
CA LEU A 98 -25.36 -14.98 4.29
C LEU A 98 -25.96 -16.11 3.43
N PRO A 99 -25.75 -17.39 3.82
CA PRO A 99 -26.38 -18.50 3.11
C PRO A 99 -27.89 -18.38 3.31
N ASN A 100 -28.62 -18.02 2.26
CA ASN A 100 -30.08 -18.11 2.28
C ASN A 100 -30.44 -19.55 2.62
N VAL A 101 -30.94 -19.79 3.84
CA VAL A 101 -31.40 -21.11 4.29
C VAL A 101 -32.61 -21.61 3.46
N GLN A 102 -33.16 -20.76 2.58
CA GLN A 102 -34.36 -21.03 1.81
C GLN A 102 -34.17 -20.73 0.31
N THR A 103 -33.35 -21.51 -0.40
CA THR A 103 -33.57 -21.86 -1.82
C THR A 103 -32.48 -22.81 -2.31
N SER A 104 -32.58 -24.08 -1.90
CA SER A 104 -32.14 -25.16 -2.79
C SER A 104 -33.22 -25.37 -3.85
N GLU A 105 -33.38 -24.43 -4.77
CA GLU A 105 -33.97 -24.75 -6.06
C GLU A 105 -32.84 -25.31 -6.92
N VAL A 106 -32.81 -26.64 -6.96
CA VAL A 106 -32.09 -27.42 -7.95
C VAL A 106 -32.73 -27.10 -9.30
N GLU A 107 -32.29 -26.02 -9.94
CA GLU A 107 -32.51 -25.80 -11.36
C GLU A 107 -31.38 -26.55 -12.11
N SER A 108 -31.61 -27.84 -12.34
CA SER A 108 -30.84 -28.63 -13.28
C SER A 108 -31.74 -28.99 -14.45
N ASP A 109 -31.74 -28.15 -15.48
CA ASP A 109 -32.18 -28.52 -16.82
C ASP A 109 -31.18 -29.52 -17.43
N ILE A 110 -31.69 -30.74 -17.53
CA ILE A 110 -31.40 -31.97 -18.30
C ILE A 110 -30.52 -31.84 -19.57
N PRO A 111 -29.90 -32.95 -20.05
CA PRO A 111 -30.64 -33.73 -21.06
C PRO A 111 -30.59 -35.25 -20.88
N ASP A 112 -31.74 -35.84 -21.23
CA ASP A 112 -32.01 -37.25 -21.49
C ASP A 112 -30.82 -38.02 -22.09
N SER A 113 -30.45 -39.16 -21.49
CA SER A 113 -30.40 -40.43 -22.22
C SER A 113 -30.06 -41.63 -21.32
N ALA A 114 -30.88 -42.67 -21.46
CA ALA A 114 -30.60 -44.11 -21.33
C ALA A 114 -30.70 -44.80 -19.95
N LEU A 115 -31.91 -45.34 -19.71
CA LEU A 115 -32.25 -46.76 -19.47
C LEU A 115 -31.30 -47.65 -18.62
N SER A 116 -31.81 -48.06 -17.44
CA SER A 116 -32.02 -49.48 -17.02
C SER A 116 -32.49 -49.46 -15.56
N GLU A 117 -33.78 -49.63 -15.28
CA GLU A 117 -34.47 -50.91 -15.02
C GLU A 117 -34.20 -51.55 -13.64
N GLU A 118 -35.31 -51.56 -12.89
CA GLU A 118 -35.77 -52.55 -11.91
C GLU A 118 -35.36 -52.51 -10.42
N THR A 119 -36.43 -52.40 -9.63
CA THR A 119 -36.67 -52.54 -8.18
C THR A 119 -36.61 -54.04 -7.77
N PRO A 120 -36.84 -54.51 -6.51
CA PRO A 120 -37.53 -53.86 -5.38
C PRO A 120 -37.00 -54.11 -3.94
N SER A 121 -37.43 -53.22 -3.04
CA SER A 121 -38.01 -53.49 -1.71
C SER A 121 -37.36 -54.52 -0.76
N SER A 122 -36.82 -54.03 0.36
CA SER A 122 -36.95 -54.76 1.64
C SER A 122 -36.93 -53.84 2.86
N LYS A 123 -37.98 -54.01 3.68
CA LYS A 123 -38.22 -53.46 5.03
C LYS A 123 -37.18 -53.97 6.03
N ILE A 124 -36.48 -53.10 6.75
CA ILE A 124 -35.83 -53.42 8.05
C ILE A 124 -35.87 -52.15 8.92
N LYS A 125 -36.83 -52.03 9.84
CA LYS A 125 -36.76 -52.38 11.28
C LYS A 125 -35.90 -51.42 12.12
N LEU A 126 -36.62 -50.48 12.73
CA LEU A 126 -36.24 -49.61 13.84
C LEU A 126 -35.63 -50.43 15.00
N THR A 127 -34.45 -50.06 15.50
CA THR A 127 -33.91 -50.51 16.79
C THR A 127 -33.06 -49.38 17.42
N ARG A 128 -33.33 -49.12 18.70
CA ARG A 128 -32.72 -48.12 19.59
C ARG A 128 -31.27 -48.48 20.01
N ARG A 129 -30.43 -47.44 20.16
CA ARG A 129 -29.32 -47.14 21.14
C ARG A 129 -28.62 -48.30 21.91
N PRO A 130 -27.33 -48.18 22.34
CA PRO A 130 -26.68 -46.96 22.83
C PRO A 130 -25.16 -46.73 22.52
N GLU A 131 -24.76 -45.47 22.75
CA GLU A 131 -23.50 -44.92 23.29
C GLU A 131 -22.08 -45.36 22.84
N LYS A 132 -21.30 -44.29 22.55
CA LYS A 132 -19.89 -44.00 22.86
C LYS A 132 -18.80 -44.96 22.37
N THR A 133 -17.98 -44.42 21.46
CA THR A 133 -16.53 -44.36 21.64
C THR A 133 -15.91 -43.28 20.75
N GLU A 134 -14.98 -42.55 21.35
CA GLU A 134 -14.11 -41.55 20.75
C GLU A 134 -13.31 -42.15 19.59
N ASN A 135 -13.26 -41.46 18.45
CA ASN A 135 -12.24 -41.73 17.43
C ASN A 135 -11.84 -40.44 16.74
N TYR A 136 -10.61 -40.02 17.06
CA TYR A 136 -9.83 -39.04 16.34
C TYR A 136 -9.76 -39.42 14.86
N SER A 137 -10.40 -38.62 13.99
CA SER A 137 -10.17 -38.70 12.55
C SER A 137 -9.38 -37.47 12.14
N GLN A 138 -8.20 -37.74 11.60
CA GLN A 138 -7.30 -36.78 10.98
C GLN A 138 -8.06 -36.03 9.88
N VAL A 139 -8.17 -34.72 10.02
CA VAL A 139 -8.62 -33.85 8.94
C VAL A 139 -7.47 -33.74 7.95
N ILE A 140 -7.66 -34.36 6.79
CA ILE A 140 -6.85 -34.17 5.61
C ILE A 140 -7.05 -32.71 5.18
N ILE A 141 -6.01 -31.89 5.36
CA ILE A 141 -5.94 -30.54 4.81
C ILE A 141 -5.73 -30.69 3.30
N PRO A 142 -6.64 -30.21 2.42
CA PRO A 142 -6.33 -30.15 1.01
C PRO A 142 -5.26 -29.08 0.78
N GLU A 143 -4.21 -29.55 0.12
CA GLU A 143 -3.02 -28.87 -0.35
C GLU A 143 -3.35 -27.59 -1.12
N VAL A 144 -2.54 -26.57 -0.84
CA VAL A 144 -2.57 -25.22 -1.36
C VAL A 144 -2.47 -25.26 -2.89
N ALA A 145 -3.52 -24.82 -3.59
CA ALA A 145 -3.40 -24.47 -5.00
C ALA A 145 -2.63 -23.16 -5.12
N VAL A 146 -1.34 -23.29 -5.42
CA VAL A 146 -0.50 -22.22 -5.96
C VAL A 146 -1.08 -21.82 -7.31
N PHE A 147 -1.67 -20.62 -7.39
CA PHE A 147 -1.98 -19.99 -8.67
C PHE A 147 -0.76 -19.17 -9.10
N ASP A 148 0.03 -19.75 -10.00
CA ASP A 148 0.91 -19.00 -10.88
C ASP A 148 0.03 -18.14 -11.80
N ASN A 149 0.25 -16.82 -11.80
CA ASN A 149 -0.38 -15.93 -12.76
C ASN A 149 0.67 -15.01 -13.37
N GLU A 150 1.50 -15.60 -14.22
CA GLU A 150 2.29 -14.89 -15.23
C GLU A 150 1.38 -14.52 -16.41
N ASN A 151 0.73 -13.34 -16.37
CA ASN A 151 0.48 -12.53 -17.57
C ASN A 151 -0.22 -11.21 -17.22
N CYS A 152 0.54 -10.13 -17.12
CA CYS A 152 0.00 -8.78 -17.27
C CYS A 152 0.60 -8.17 -18.53
N VAL A 153 -0.15 -8.26 -19.62
CA VAL A 153 0.09 -7.49 -20.84
C VAL A 153 -0.24 -6.02 -20.53
N ALA A 154 0.77 -5.17 -20.60
CA ALA A 154 0.61 -3.73 -20.52
C ALA A 154 -0.22 -3.23 -21.72
N ILE A 155 -1.42 -2.72 -21.47
CA ILE A 155 -2.16 -1.92 -22.44
C ILE A 155 -1.98 -0.44 -22.07
N ASN A 156 -1.04 0.19 -22.77
CA ASN A 156 -0.92 1.64 -22.81
C ASN A 156 -2.07 2.21 -23.65
N VAL A 157 -3.02 2.89 -23.02
CA VAL A 157 -3.95 3.81 -23.72
C VAL A 157 -3.54 5.23 -23.39
N PHE A 158 -2.66 5.78 -24.23
CA PHE A 158 -2.25 7.17 -24.21
C PHE A 158 -3.25 7.98 -25.05
N ALA A 159 -4.27 8.55 -24.42
CA ALA A 159 -5.18 9.50 -25.08
C ALA A 159 -4.53 10.89 -25.09
N GLY A 160 -4.38 11.43 -26.30
CA GLY A 160 -3.60 12.62 -26.59
C GLY A 160 -4.22 13.94 -26.11
N PHE A 161 -3.34 14.82 -25.67
CA PHE A 161 -3.55 16.27 -25.70
C PHE A 161 -2.26 16.91 -26.24
N SER A 162 -2.33 17.41 -27.49
CA SER A 162 -1.44 18.47 -27.96
C SER A 162 -1.89 19.79 -27.37
N PRO A 163 -0.95 20.66 -26.99
CA PRO A 163 -1.09 22.06 -27.37
C PRO A 163 0.22 22.64 -27.91
N LEU A 164 0.14 23.03 -29.19
CA LEU A 164 0.55 24.31 -29.77
C LEU A 164 1.86 24.94 -29.25
N THR A 165 2.89 24.81 -30.07
CA THR A 165 4.07 25.67 -30.11
C THR A 165 3.70 27.07 -30.63
N PRO A 166 4.17 28.16 -29.99
CA PRO A 166 4.27 29.48 -30.63
C PRO A 166 5.61 29.64 -31.39
N PRO A 167 5.70 30.62 -32.31
CA PRO A 167 6.61 30.61 -33.44
C PRO A 167 7.98 31.22 -33.14
N ASN A 168 8.96 30.80 -33.96
CA ASN A 168 10.32 31.32 -34.08
C ASN A 168 10.37 32.85 -34.20
N GLU A 169 11.15 33.50 -33.35
CA GLU A 169 11.77 34.79 -33.64
C GLU A 169 13.29 34.62 -33.86
N PRO A 170 13.88 35.31 -34.85
CA PRO A 170 15.29 35.18 -35.20
C PRO A 170 16.18 36.03 -34.28
N ILE A 171 17.20 35.42 -33.69
CA ILE A 171 18.26 36.11 -32.96
C ILE A 171 19.28 36.67 -33.97
N PRO A 172 19.56 37.98 -34.00
CA PRO A 172 20.60 38.56 -34.84
C PRO A 172 21.99 38.40 -34.21
N SER A 173 22.93 37.89 -35.00
CA SER A 173 24.36 37.87 -34.73
C SER A 173 24.95 39.27 -34.83
N ILE A 174 25.48 39.83 -33.74
CA ILE A 174 26.41 40.98 -33.81
C ILE A 174 27.49 40.82 -32.73
N LEU A 175 28.71 40.55 -33.22
CA LEU A 175 30.00 40.75 -32.57
C LEU A 175 30.24 42.27 -32.39
N PRO A 176 31.01 42.69 -31.38
CA PRO A 176 32.31 43.26 -31.77
C PRO A 176 33.46 42.88 -30.85
N GLU A 177 34.63 42.72 -31.47
CA GLU A 177 35.96 42.77 -30.84
C GLU A 177 36.15 44.09 -30.06
N PRO A 178 37.09 44.10 -29.09
CA PRO A 178 38.18 45.06 -29.29
C PRO A 178 39.57 44.51 -29.01
N LYS A 179 40.50 45.14 -29.73
CA LYS A 179 41.95 44.96 -29.79
C LYS A 179 42.68 45.54 -28.57
N ILE A 180 43.63 44.74 -28.09
CA ILE A 180 45.06 45.06 -27.82
C ILE A 180 45.39 46.25 -26.91
N ALA A 181 46.06 45.96 -25.79
CA ALA A 181 47.24 46.71 -25.36
C ALA A 181 48.18 45.81 -24.53
N SER A 182 49.41 45.68 -25.01
CA SER A 182 50.54 45.01 -24.35
C SER A 182 51.04 45.82 -23.15
N SER A 183 51.49 45.13 -22.09
CA SER A 183 52.50 45.65 -21.17
C SER A 183 53.30 44.49 -20.58
N GLU A 184 54.62 44.61 -20.67
CA GLU A 184 55.63 43.66 -20.24
C GLU A 184 55.85 43.65 -18.72
N ALA A 185 56.56 42.60 -18.31
CA ALA A 185 57.42 42.44 -17.13
C ALA A 185 56.81 41.85 -15.84
N GLY A 186 57.42 40.74 -15.39
CA GLY A 186 57.57 40.44 -13.96
C GLY A 186 57.15 39.04 -13.52
N LEU A 187 58.07 38.08 -13.68
CA LEU A 187 58.28 36.86 -12.87
C LEU A 187 57.31 36.59 -11.71
N THR A 188 56.62 35.45 -11.74
CA THR A 188 56.72 34.38 -10.70
C THR A 188 55.91 33.16 -11.16
N LEU A 189 56.62 32.05 -11.40
CA LEU A 189 56.04 30.71 -11.53
C LEU A 189 55.49 30.31 -10.16
N ILE A 190 54.17 30.35 -10.01
CA ILE A 190 53.46 29.53 -9.02
C ILE A 190 52.56 28.61 -9.82
N GLU A 191 53.00 27.35 -9.87
CA GLU A 191 52.25 26.18 -10.29
C GLU A 191 50.92 26.18 -9.51
N THR A 192 49.89 26.74 -10.13
CA THR A 192 48.52 26.68 -9.62
C THR A 192 47.95 25.40 -10.20
N GLU A 193 48.01 24.34 -9.40
CA GLU A 193 47.29 23.09 -9.65
C GLU A 193 45.82 23.43 -9.93
N ILE A 194 45.45 23.27 -11.20
CA ILE A 194 44.07 23.37 -11.65
C ILE A 194 43.32 22.23 -10.94
N PRO A 195 42.34 22.51 -10.06
CA PRO A 195 41.58 21.45 -9.42
C PRO A 195 40.88 20.64 -10.53
N PRO A 196 40.85 19.29 -10.41
CA PRO A 196 40.28 18.45 -11.44
C PRO A 196 38.83 18.87 -11.66
N LYS A 197 38.51 19.16 -12.92
CA LYS A 197 37.15 19.40 -13.40
C LYS A 197 36.37 18.11 -13.16
N ILE A 198 35.72 18.02 -12.00
CA ILE A 198 34.83 16.92 -11.63
C ILE A 198 33.68 16.97 -12.66
N GLU A 199 33.76 16.11 -13.68
CA GLU A 199 32.63 15.79 -14.52
C GLU A 199 31.55 15.21 -13.61
N ARG A 200 30.57 16.04 -13.28
CA ARG A 200 29.40 15.62 -12.50
C ARG A 200 28.59 14.66 -13.37
N VAL A 201 28.88 13.37 -13.26
CA VAL A 201 28.01 12.31 -13.76
C VAL A 201 26.70 12.41 -12.97
N LYS A 202 25.68 13.03 -13.57
CA LYS A 202 24.34 13.19 -13.00
C LYS A 202 23.55 11.89 -13.09
N SER A 203 24.13 10.76 -12.69
CA SER A 203 23.37 9.50 -12.58
C SER A 203 22.74 9.44 -11.19
N TYR A 204 21.52 9.97 -11.06
CA TYR A 204 20.68 9.67 -9.91
C TYR A 204 19.95 8.33 -10.16
N PRO A 205 19.65 7.55 -9.11
CA PRO A 205 18.93 6.29 -9.24
C PRO A 205 17.51 6.50 -9.79
N VAL A 206 17.00 5.55 -10.59
CA VAL A 206 15.67 5.63 -11.22
C VAL A 206 14.58 5.69 -10.14
N GLU A 207 14.78 4.98 -9.04
CA GLU A 207 13.95 4.97 -7.86
C GLU A 207 13.84 6.36 -7.19
N GLY A 208 14.81 7.24 -7.45
CA GLY A 208 14.87 8.59 -6.91
C GLY A 208 14.11 9.66 -7.72
N GLU A 209 13.51 9.33 -8.87
CA GLU A 209 12.89 10.32 -9.76
C GLU A 209 11.75 11.10 -9.09
N GLN A 210 10.82 10.40 -8.44
CA GLN A 210 9.68 11.02 -7.75
C GLN A 210 10.15 11.90 -6.60
N LEU A 211 11.16 11.43 -5.85
CA LEU A 211 11.75 12.15 -4.75
C LEU A 211 12.44 13.44 -5.26
N LEU A 212 13.18 13.36 -6.37
CA LEU A 212 13.82 14.51 -7.01
C LEU A 212 12.79 15.57 -7.44
N MET A 213 11.65 15.16 -8.00
CA MET A 213 10.59 16.10 -8.38
C MET A 213 10.04 16.87 -7.18
N ILE A 214 9.79 16.18 -6.07
CA ILE A 214 9.30 16.81 -4.84
C ILE A 214 10.35 17.75 -4.25
N LEU A 215 11.61 17.32 -4.25
CA LEU A 215 12.70 18.11 -3.70
C LEU A 215 12.97 19.36 -4.53
N LYS A 216 12.91 19.29 -5.86
CA LYS A 216 12.96 20.49 -6.73
C LYS A 216 11.81 21.45 -6.46
N LYS A 217 10.62 20.94 -6.14
CA LYS A 217 9.45 21.75 -5.80
C LYS A 217 9.61 22.45 -4.44
N LEU A 218 10.22 21.78 -3.46
CA LEU A 218 10.41 22.31 -2.10
C LEU A 218 11.69 23.14 -1.94
N TYR A 219 12.74 22.83 -2.71
CA TYR A 219 14.05 23.45 -2.68
C TYR A 219 14.56 23.72 -4.11
N PRO A 220 14.05 24.76 -4.79
CA PRO A 220 14.38 25.03 -6.19
C PRO A 220 15.89 25.24 -6.44
N GLU A 221 16.57 25.85 -5.46
CA GLU A 221 17.97 26.27 -5.59
C GLU A 221 18.98 25.22 -5.09
N MET A 222 18.53 24.15 -4.42
CA MET A 222 19.44 23.19 -3.80
C MET A 222 19.68 21.97 -4.67
N GLN A 223 20.94 21.52 -4.74
CA GLN A 223 21.32 20.32 -5.46
C GLN A 223 21.40 19.13 -4.50
N PRO A 224 20.58 18.08 -4.70
CA PRO A 224 20.69 16.87 -3.91
C PRO A 224 22.00 16.13 -4.16
N LEU A 225 22.60 15.66 -3.07
CA LEU A 225 23.71 14.71 -3.11
C LEU A 225 23.14 13.30 -2.96
N TRP A 226 23.47 12.42 -3.91
CA TRP A 226 22.95 11.06 -3.97
C TRP A 226 24.00 10.05 -3.55
N ASN A 227 23.58 8.97 -2.90
CA ASN A 227 24.42 7.81 -2.55
C ASN A 227 25.72 8.19 -1.85
N ILE A 228 25.62 9.04 -0.83
CA ILE A 228 26.77 9.47 -0.04
C ILE A 228 26.97 8.57 1.16
N ASN A 229 28.19 8.46 1.65
CA ASN A 229 28.50 7.78 2.89
C ASN A 229 28.99 8.80 3.91
N ILE A 230 28.31 8.89 5.07
CA ILE A 230 28.75 9.72 6.21
C ILE A 230 29.07 8.77 7.35
N ASP A 231 30.33 8.74 7.81
CA ASP A 231 30.80 7.83 8.86
C ASP A 231 30.41 6.36 8.65
N GLU A 232 30.61 5.89 7.40
CA GLU A 232 30.28 4.53 6.96
C GLU A 232 28.77 4.24 6.90
N ILE A 233 27.92 5.24 7.13
CA ILE A 233 26.47 5.12 6.99
C ILE A 233 26.06 5.50 5.56
N PRO A 234 25.47 4.58 4.79
CA PRO A 234 24.98 4.88 3.45
C PRO A 234 23.71 5.72 3.53
N ILE A 235 23.78 6.94 3.01
CA ILE A 235 22.67 7.88 2.90
C ILE A 235 22.24 7.90 1.45
N PHE A 236 20.95 7.66 1.23
CA PHE A 236 20.37 7.62 -0.12
C PHE A 236 20.41 8.99 -0.78
N ILE A 237 20.02 10.01 -0.04
CA ILE A 237 20.04 11.40 -0.51
C ILE A 237 20.22 12.37 0.66
N GLN A 238 21.03 13.41 0.44
CA GLN A 238 21.20 14.53 1.35
C GLN A 238 20.91 15.86 0.63
N ILE A 239 20.13 16.73 1.28
CA ILE A 239 19.93 18.12 0.89
C ILE A 239 20.08 18.98 2.14
N ASP A 240 21.09 19.84 2.17
CA ASP A 240 21.40 20.69 3.32
C ASP A 240 21.47 19.86 4.63
N ASN A 241 20.62 20.16 5.61
CA ASN A 241 20.56 19.45 6.88
C ASN A 241 19.59 18.25 6.86
N LEU A 242 19.02 17.90 5.71
CA LEU A 242 18.06 16.80 5.56
C LEU A 242 18.76 15.58 4.95
N ALA A 243 18.67 14.44 5.62
CA ALA A 243 19.22 13.17 5.16
C ALA A 243 18.11 12.10 5.08
N PHE A 244 18.14 11.27 4.04
CA PHE A 244 17.22 10.15 3.89
C PHE A 244 17.96 8.82 3.97
N LEU A 245 17.45 7.94 4.83
CA LEU A 245 17.88 6.55 4.95
C LEU A 245 16.80 5.64 4.39
N ILE A 246 17.22 4.66 3.60
CA ILE A 246 16.33 3.57 3.19
C ILE A 246 16.45 2.46 4.23
N SER A 247 15.34 2.15 4.90
CA SER A 247 15.28 1.02 5.83
C SER A 247 15.48 -0.26 5.06
N LYS A 248 16.48 -1.04 5.47
CA LYS A 248 16.57 -2.46 5.11
C LYS A 248 15.83 -3.28 6.18
N GLU A 249 15.69 -4.58 5.97
CA GLU A 249 14.96 -5.52 6.85
C GLU A 249 15.35 -5.43 8.34
N ASN A 250 16.57 -4.95 8.63
CA ASN A 250 17.06 -4.70 9.99
C ASN A 250 16.65 -3.31 10.51
N PHE A 251 15.48 -3.23 11.16
CA PHE A 251 14.98 -1.99 11.76
C PHE A 251 15.91 -1.42 12.86
N SER A 252 16.49 -2.30 13.70
CA SER A 252 17.34 -1.87 14.83
C SER A 252 18.59 -1.10 14.40
N GLU A 253 19.27 -1.57 13.36
CA GLU A 253 20.49 -0.91 12.85
C GLU A 253 20.16 0.48 12.28
N THR A 254 19.01 0.59 11.61
CA THR A 254 18.56 1.84 10.98
C THR A 254 18.25 2.91 12.02
N GLU A 255 17.69 2.55 13.18
CA GLU A 255 17.46 3.49 14.28
C GLU A 255 18.76 4.01 14.91
N ASP A 256 19.77 3.14 15.07
CA ASP A 256 21.04 3.54 15.63
C ASP A 256 21.84 4.44 14.68
N MET A 257 21.78 4.15 13.37
CA MET A 257 22.28 5.04 12.32
C MET A 257 21.60 6.41 12.38
N LYS A 258 20.27 6.43 12.51
CA LYS A 258 19.49 7.66 12.65
C LYS A 258 19.97 8.50 13.85
N LYS A 259 20.10 7.89 15.03
CA LYS A 259 20.58 8.59 16.24
C LYS A 259 21.98 9.18 16.06
N ARG A 260 22.88 8.48 15.35
CA ARG A 260 24.24 8.97 15.07
C ARG A 260 24.21 10.20 14.18
N LEU A 261 23.44 10.19 13.10
CA LEU A 261 23.29 11.32 12.19
C LEU A 261 22.55 12.51 12.85
N GLU A 262 21.55 12.26 13.68
CA GLU A 262 20.86 13.32 14.45
C GLU A 262 21.81 14.02 15.43
N LYS A 263 22.76 13.30 16.04
CA LYS A 263 23.82 13.90 16.87
C LYS A 263 24.75 14.83 16.09
N GLN A 264 24.84 14.67 14.77
CA GLN A 264 25.60 15.55 13.88
C GLN A 264 24.79 16.79 13.44
N GLY A 265 23.56 16.93 13.92
CA GLY A 265 22.67 18.04 13.57
C GLY A 265 21.86 17.81 12.29
N LEU A 266 21.88 16.60 11.72
CA LEU A 266 21.09 16.25 10.56
C LEU A 266 19.66 15.86 10.97
N THR A 267 18.68 16.34 10.21
CA THR A 267 17.31 15.85 10.26
C THR A 267 17.20 14.61 9.40
N VAL A 268 17.01 13.45 10.02
CA VAL A 268 17.02 12.16 9.33
C VAL A 268 15.60 11.65 9.11
N ILE A 269 15.27 11.32 7.87
CA ILE A 269 14.03 10.64 7.48
C ILE A 269 14.36 9.19 7.13
N ILE A 270 13.68 8.25 7.77
CA ILE A 270 13.72 6.84 7.39
C ILE A 270 12.52 6.57 6.47
N CYS A 271 12.79 6.04 5.29
CA CYS A 271 11.77 5.61 4.32
C CYS A 271 11.97 4.14 3.97
N GLN A 272 10.89 3.45 3.62
CA GLN A 272 11.02 2.14 2.97
C GLN A 272 11.23 2.31 1.46
N GLN A 273 11.67 1.26 0.77
CA GLN A 273 11.90 1.31 -0.68
C GLN A 273 10.60 1.57 -1.44
N GLU A 274 9.48 1.03 -0.95
CA GLU A 274 8.14 1.19 -1.51
C GLU A 274 7.66 2.64 -1.41
N ASP A 275 8.07 3.36 -0.36
CA ASP A 275 7.67 4.76 -0.16
C ASP A 275 8.21 5.69 -1.24
N LEU A 276 9.32 5.32 -1.89
CA LEU A 276 9.92 6.10 -2.97
C LEU A 276 8.99 6.24 -4.19
N PHE A 277 8.06 5.30 -4.38
CA PHE A 277 7.10 5.32 -5.47
C PHE A 277 5.87 6.20 -5.20
N TYR A 278 5.61 6.59 -3.93
CA TYR A 278 4.41 7.33 -3.53
C TYR A 278 4.70 8.80 -3.23
N SER A 279 4.64 9.64 -4.27
CA SER A 279 5.00 11.07 -4.19
C SER A 279 4.32 11.84 -3.05
N ARG A 280 3.01 11.66 -2.85
CA ARG A 280 2.25 12.34 -1.79
C ARG A 280 2.70 11.93 -0.39
N ARG A 281 3.15 10.68 -0.20
CA ARG A 281 3.62 10.16 1.09
C ARG A 281 4.99 10.77 1.43
N LEU A 282 5.91 10.79 0.47
CA LEU A 282 7.21 11.46 0.60
C LEU A 282 7.06 12.94 0.95
N GLU A 283 6.19 13.66 0.24
CA GLU A 283 5.96 15.08 0.52
C GLU A 283 5.47 15.31 1.97
N ARG A 284 4.58 14.44 2.47
CA ARG A 284 4.12 14.49 3.87
C ARG A 284 5.26 14.27 4.84
N PHE A 285 6.11 13.25 4.62
CA PHE A 285 7.25 12.98 5.48
C PHE A 285 8.24 14.14 5.54
N ILE A 286 8.58 14.71 4.38
CA ILE A 286 9.47 15.88 4.29
C ILE A 286 8.88 17.06 5.07
N ARG A 287 7.62 17.40 4.82
CA ARG A 287 6.96 18.52 5.51
C ARG A 287 6.88 18.29 7.02
N GLN A 288 6.64 17.05 7.46
CA GLN A 288 6.62 16.73 8.89
C GLN A 288 8.00 16.85 9.53
N ALA A 289 9.05 16.36 8.87
CA ALA A 289 10.42 16.48 9.35
C ALA A 289 10.85 17.94 9.49
N LEU A 290 10.51 18.78 8.51
CA LEU A 290 10.80 20.21 8.54
C LEU A 290 10.07 20.94 9.67
N ARG A 291 8.82 20.58 9.95
CA ARG A 291 8.10 21.15 11.11
C ARG A 291 8.78 20.79 12.43
N LYS A 292 9.26 19.56 12.57
CA LYS A 292 9.98 19.12 13.77
C LYS A 292 11.31 19.84 13.95
N SER A 293 12.08 20.03 12.87
CA SER A 293 13.39 20.69 12.95
C SER A 293 13.28 22.18 13.28
N VAL A 294 12.25 22.88 12.77
CA VAL A 294 11.97 24.28 13.14
C VAL A 294 11.63 24.39 14.63
N ASN A 295 10.77 23.50 15.15
CA ASN A 295 10.39 23.52 16.56
C ASN A 295 11.58 23.24 17.49
N ALA A 296 12.46 22.29 17.13
CA ALA A 296 13.64 21.97 17.94
C ALA A 296 14.60 23.17 18.07
N LYS A 297 14.79 23.96 17.01
CA LYS A 297 15.61 25.18 17.04
C LYS A 297 15.00 26.26 17.94
N THR A 298 13.68 26.44 17.88
CA THR A 298 13.01 27.44 18.75
C THR A 298 13.06 27.07 20.22
N SER A 299 13.00 25.79 20.59
CA SER A 299 13.09 25.37 21.99
C SER A 299 14.49 25.53 22.57
N SER A 300 15.53 25.40 21.74
CA SER A 300 16.93 25.57 22.18
C SER A 300 17.29 27.03 22.44
N SER A 301 16.66 28.00 21.75
CA SER A 301 17.00 29.42 21.89
C SER A 301 16.38 30.11 23.11
N PHE A 302 15.45 29.45 23.83
CA PHE A 302 14.83 30.00 25.04
C PHE A 302 15.57 29.64 26.35
N LEU A 303 16.61 28.80 26.28
CA LEU A 303 17.39 28.35 27.43
C LEU A 303 18.83 28.88 27.43
N SER A 304 19.14 29.84 26.56
CA SER A 304 20.41 30.59 26.53
C SER A 304 20.16 32.02 26.97
#